data_AF-A0A9E1ENR4-F1
#
_entry.id   AF-A0A9E1ENR4-F1
#
_cell.length_a   1.000
_cell.length_b   1.000
_cell.length_c   1.000
_cell.angle_alpha   90.00
_cell.angle_beta   90.00
_cell.angle_gamma   90.00
#
_symmetry.space_group_name_H-M   'P 1'
#
loop_
_entity.id
_entity.type
_entity.pdbx_description
1 polymer ?
#
loop_
_entity_poly.entity_id
_entity_poly.type
_entity_poly.pdbx_seq_one_letter_code
_entity_poly.pdbx_strand_id
1 'polypeptide(L)'
;WILDEVAKAGYLSPKAVFIDGTHIKANANTKKQVKEQIPAAARHYAKELMDEVNADREAHGKKPFDNDNDPPAPTKKHKDNTSKKKLTRRKKQGFRTVTKSVTDPDCGLFVKGEHKRQFAYEAHTACDKNGFVLETVVTPGNVHDSVTFDEVYDKVTENFPQVEAVVADSAYKTPHICKKVFDDGRVLSTAYKRPQTMKNGHEWWKYVYDEFYNCVICPEYQPLKYSTTNRDGYREYKSDPNICAACPTRERCMHSRDCIKTVQRHIWKDYEELADDARYTPAYAQLYKRRKETIERVFADAKEKHAMRYTQYRGLAQVTNWVKLKFAAMNLKKLATWKWRNLLSSFRFAVFSLIYVRDPVCS
;
A
#
# COMPACT_ATOMS: atom_id res chain seq x y z
N TRP A 1 -24.10 -5.97 -12.94
CA TRP A 1 -24.52 -6.53 -14.24
C TRP A 1 -23.33 -6.88 -15.16
N ILE A 2 -22.51 -5.93 -15.64
CA ILE A 2 -21.43 -6.26 -16.60
C ILE A 2 -20.47 -7.32 -16.07
N LEU A 3 -20.01 -7.21 -14.82
CA LEU A 3 -19.12 -8.20 -14.22
C LEU A 3 -19.77 -9.56 -14.02
N ASP A 4 -21.07 -9.59 -13.75
CA ASP A 4 -21.85 -10.85 -13.65
C ASP A 4 -21.92 -11.54 -15.02
N GLU A 5 -22.15 -10.80 -16.10
CA GLU A 5 -22.07 -11.33 -17.47
C GLU A 5 -20.68 -11.84 -17.86
N VAL A 6 -19.62 -11.15 -17.42
CA VAL A 6 -18.22 -11.58 -17.61
C VAL A 6 -17.96 -12.88 -16.85
N ALA A 7 -18.45 -12.98 -15.61
CA ALA A 7 -18.32 -14.17 -14.78
C ALA A 7 -19.08 -15.38 -15.36
N LYS A 8 -20.35 -15.18 -15.77
CA LYS A 8 -21.17 -16.21 -16.45
C LYS A 8 -20.51 -16.71 -17.74
N ALA A 9 -19.83 -15.83 -18.48
CA ALA A 9 -19.10 -16.20 -19.68
C ALA A 9 -17.76 -16.91 -19.39
N GLY A 10 -17.35 -17.08 -18.12
CA GLY A 10 -16.09 -17.72 -17.74
C GLY A 10 -14.84 -16.89 -18.03
N TYR A 11 -14.99 -15.58 -18.27
CA TYR A 11 -13.87 -14.70 -18.61
C TYR A 11 -13.22 -14.04 -17.40
N LEU A 12 -13.88 -14.10 -16.25
CA LEU A 12 -13.35 -13.55 -15.00
C LEU A 12 -12.43 -14.55 -14.33
N SER A 13 -11.23 -14.11 -13.91
CA SER A 13 -10.29 -14.93 -13.14
C SER A 13 -9.91 -14.22 -11.83
N PRO A 14 -10.83 -14.17 -10.85
CA PRO A 14 -10.67 -13.38 -9.62
C PRO A 14 -9.72 -13.97 -8.58
N LYS A 15 -9.09 -15.14 -8.83
CA LYS A 15 -8.11 -15.73 -7.89
C LYS A 15 -6.91 -14.82 -7.60
N ALA A 16 -6.51 -14.02 -8.59
CA ALA A 16 -5.43 -13.04 -8.46
C ALA A 16 -5.93 -11.66 -8.87
N VAL A 17 -5.76 -10.69 -7.98
CA VAL A 17 -6.18 -9.30 -8.17
C VAL A 17 -4.96 -8.39 -8.18
N PHE A 18 -4.99 -7.40 -9.07
CA PHE A 18 -3.96 -6.39 -9.23
C PHE A 18 -4.51 -5.05 -8.76
N ILE A 19 -3.88 -4.45 -7.73
CA ILE A 19 -4.29 -3.18 -7.15
C ILE A 19 -3.21 -2.13 -7.43
N ASP A 20 -3.63 -0.99 -7.97
CA ASP A 20 -2.73 0.13 -8.22
C ASP A 20 -3.50 1.46 -8.27
N GLY A 21 -2.76 2.56 -8.13
CA GLY A 21 -3.28 3.93 -8.15
C GLY A 21 -2.95 4.63 -9.47
N THR A 22 -3.88 5.45 -9.98
CA THR A 22 -3.56 6.35 -11.09
C THR A 22 -4.09 7.76 -10.88
N HIS A 23 -3.18 8.74 -11.08
CA HIS A 23 -3.51 10.15 -11.01
C HIS A 23 -4.23 10.66 -12.27
N ILE A 24 -5.26 11.47 -12.04
CA ILE A 24 -6.10 12.15 -13.03
C ILE A 24 -5.99 13.65 -12.76
N LYS A 25 -5.59 14.46 -13.74
CA LYS A 25 -5.47 15.91 -13.56
C LYS A 25 -6.88 16.52 -13.35
N ALA A 26 -7.03 17.32 -12.29
CA ALA A 26 -8.27 18.01 -11.98
C ALA A 26 -8.46 19.30 -12.81
N ASN A 27 -9.72 19.71 -12.99
CA ASN A 27 -10.09 21.01 -13.57
C ASN A 27 -9.93 22.14 -12.55
N ALA A 28 -8.69 22.36 -12.12
CA ALA A 28 -8.32 23.32 -11.08
C ALA A 28 -6.99 24.02 -11.41
N ASN A 29 -6.94 25.32 -11.13
CA ASN A 29 -5.75 26.15 -11.36
C ASN A 29 -4.84 26.15 -10.12
N THR A 30 -3.56 25.82 -10.31
CA THR A 30 -2.55 25.78 -9.23
C THR A 30 -2.25 27.16 -8.62
N LYS A 31 -2.52 28.25 -9.34
CA LYS A 31 -2.41 29.62 -8.82
C LYS A 31 -3.56 29.99 -7.87
N LYS A 32 -4.70 29.28 -7.94
CA LYS A 32 -5.89 29.53 -7.11
C LYS A 32 -5.97 28.49 -5.99
N GLN A 33 -5.14 28.70 -4.96
CA GLN A 33 -5.00 27.76 -3.85
C GLN A 33 -5.02 28.45 -2.49
N VAL A 34 -5.56 27.76 -1.49
CA VAL A 34 -5.60 28.19 -0.09
C VAL A 34 -4.99 27.08 0.77
N LYS A 35 -4.24 27.46 1.80
CA LYS A 35 -3.71 26.51 2.79
C LYS A 35 -4.70 26.40 3.93
N GLU A 36 -5.13 25.17 4.21
CA GLU A 36 -6.04 24.86 5.30
C GLU A 36 -5.38 23.89 6.27
N GLN A 37 -5.60 24.09 7.57
CA GLN A 37 -5.18 23.12 8.58
C GLN A 37 -6.32 22.14 8.81
N ILE A 38 -6.10 20.89 8.42
CA ILE A 38 -7.07 19.81 8.57
C ILE A 38 -6.52 18.86 9.63
N PRO A 39 -7.36 18.28 10.51
CA PRO A 39 -6.94 17.18 11.35
C PRO A 39 -6.24 16.09 10.52
N ALA A 40 -5.12 15.57 11.01
CA ALA A 40 -4.51 14.38 10.46
C ALA A 40 -5.51 13.24 10.61
N ALA A 41 -5.89 12.62 9.48
CA ALA A 41 -6.79 11.48 9.51
C ALA A 41 -6.17 10.38 10.40
N ALA A 42 -6.95 9.91 11.37
CA ALA A 42 -6.56 8.76 12.16
C ALA A 42 -6.42 7.55 11.21
N ARG A 43 -5.35 6.77 11.36
CA ARG A 43 -5.23 5.50 10.66
C ARG A 43 -6.32 4.58 11.20
N HIS A 44 -7.07 3.90 10.34
CA HIS A 44 -8.15 3.01 10.77
C HIS A 44 -7.65 1.90 11.70
N TYR A 45 -6.42 1.44 11.49
CA TYR A 45 -5.71 0.46 12.31
C TYR A 45 -4.96 1.04 13.53
N ALA A 46 -5.06 2.35 13.79
CA ALA A 46 -4.32 2.97 14.90
C ALA A 46 -4.69 2.36 16.26
N LYS A 47 -5.96 1.98 16.44
CA LYS A 47 -6.44 1.36 17.68
C LYS A 47 -5.83 -0.03 17.87
N GLU A 48 -5.98 -0.89 16.87
CA GLU A 48 -5.40 -2.23 16.85
C GLU A 48 -3.88 -2.20 17.07
N LEU A 49 -3.17 -1.30 16.38
CA LEU A 49 -1.74 -1.12 16.57
C LEU A 49 -1.39 -0.72 18.01
N MET A 50 -2.17 0.18 18.61
CA MET A 50 -1.94 0.61 19.99
C MET A 50 -2.21 -0.50 21.00
N ASP A 51 -3.26 -1.31 20.78
CA ASP A 51 -3.59 -2.45 21.62
C ASP A 51 -2.45 -3.49 21.59
N GLU A 52 -1.92 -3.81 20.41
CA GLU A 52 -0.77 -4.71 20.26
C GLU A 52 0.54 -4.12 20.78
N VAL A 53 0.77 -2.82 20.60
CA VAL A 53 1.92 -2.11 21.21
C VAL A 53 1.86 -2.23 22.73
N ASN A 54 0.68 -2.09 23.32
CA ASN A 54 0.50 -2.19 24.77
C ASN A 54 0.72 -3.64 25.25
N ALA A 55 0.17 -4.63 24.55
CA ALA A 55 0.42 -6.04 24.85
C ALA A 55 1.91 -6.40 24.77
N ASP A 56 2.60 -5.93 23.72
CA ASP A 56 4.05 -6.11 23.55
C ASP A 56 4.84 -5.45 24.70
N ARG A 57 4.47 -4.24 25.10
CA ARG A 57 5.10 -3.53 26.23
C ARG A 57 4.92 -4.29 27.54
N GLU A 58 3.71 -4.77 27.81
CA GLU A 58 3.39 -5.53 29.02
C GLU A 58 4.16 -6.85 29.08
N ALA A 59 4.27 -7.57 27.96
CA ALA A 59 5.09 -8.78 27.86
C ALA A 59 6.57 -8.52 28.19
N HIS A 60 7.07 -7.30 27.93
CA HIS A 60 8.43 -6.88 28.27
C HIS A 60 8.53 -6.13 29.62
N GLY A 61 7.50 -6.20 30.47
CA GLY A 61 7.47 -5.55 31.79
C GLY A 61 7.48 -4.02 31.75
N LYS A 62 7.07 -3.43 30.62
CA LYS A 62 6.93 -1.97 30.45
C LYS A 62 5.46 -1.57 30.67
N LYS A 63 5.25 -0.38 31.23
CA LYS A 63 3.90 0.17 31.40
C LYS A 63 3.23 0.42 30.04
N PRO A 64 1.95 0.07 29.85
CA PRO A 64 1.22 0.42 28.64
C PRO A 64 1.12 1.94 28.47
N PHE A 65 0.84 2.39 27.25
CA PHE A 65 0.52 3.77 26.98
C PHE A 65 -0.95 4.05 27.31
N ASP A 66 -1.20 5.19 27.96
CA ASP A 66 -2.57 5.69 28.14
C ASP A 66 -3.21 6.00 26.78
N ASN A 67 -4.48 5.64 26.62
CA ASN A 67 -5.29 6.02 25.47
C ASN A 67 -5.52 7.54 25.51
N ASP A 68 -5.08 8.26 24.47
CA ASP A 68 -5.16 9.73 24.38
C ASP A 68 -6.62 10.28 24.25
N ASN A 69 -7.65 9.50 24.58
CA ASN A 69 -9.07 9.92 24.57
C ASN A 69 -9.63 10.33 25.93
N ASP A 70 -8.91 10.12 27.05
CA ASP A 70 -9.36 10.58 28.37
C ASP A 70 -8.64 11.85 28.82
N PRO A 71 -9.35 12.82 29.45
CA PRO A 71 -8.69 13.95 30.09
C PRO A 71 -7.83 13.42 31.24
N PRO A 72 -6.61 13.94 31.46
CA PRO A 72 -5.69 13.37 32.42
C PRO A 72 -6.27 13.44 33.84
N ALA A 73 -6.45 12.27 34.46
CA ALA A 73 -6.67 12.19 35.89
C ALA A 73 -5.46 12.79 36.62
N PRO A 74 -5.66 13.57 37.70
CA PRO A 74 -4.57 14.29 38.35
C PRO A 74 -3.76 13.32 39.22
N THR A 75 -2.75 12.66 38.65
CA THR A 75 -1.78 11.90 39.46
C THR A 75 -0.58 12.76 39.84
N LYS A 76 -0.30 12.71 41.15
CA LYS A 76 0.71 13.47 41.88
C LYS A 76 2.08 13.45 41.20
N LYS A 77 2.66 14.67 41.11
CA LYS A 77 4.05 15.04 40.80
C LYS A 77 5.04 13.87 40.67
N HIS A 78 5.38 13.52 39.42
CA HIS A 78 6.75 13.16 39.05
C HIS A 78 7.20 14.13 37.95
N LYS A 79 8.34 14.81 38.15
CA LYS A 79 8.93 15.74 37.17
C LYS A 79 9.45 14.95 35.98
N ASP A 80 8.59 14.61 35.04
CA ASP A 80 9.02 14.24 33.70
C ASP A 80 9.14 15.52 32.89
N ASN A 81 10.37 15.79 32.42
CA ASN A 81 10.76 16.96 31.62
C ASN A 81 10.14 16.93 30.20
N THR A 82 8.83 16.74 30.10
CA THR A 82 8.09 16.94 28.85
C THR A 82 7.85 18.43 28.70
N SER A 83 8.82 19.13 28.11
CA SER A 83 8.71 20.58 27.88
C SER A 83 7.37 20.93 27.23
N LYS A 84 6.75 22.05 27.62
CA LYS A 84 5.55 22.62 26.95
C LYS A 84 5.70 22.68 25.42
N LYS A 85 6.95 22.74 24.93
CA LYS A 85 7.36 22.68 23.52
C LYS A 85 7.10 21.31 22.84
N LYS A 86 7.28 20.19 23.56
CA LYS A 86 6.96 18.83 23.08
C LYS A 86 5.45 18.62 23.02
N LEU A 87 4.69 19.17 23.99
CA LEU A 87 3.22 19.12 24.01
C LEU A 87 2.58 19.98 22.89
N THR A 88 3.10 21.18 22.66
CA THR A 88 2.65 22.04 21.53
C THR A 88 3.02 21.44 20.18
N ARG A 89 4.17 20.77 20.06
CA ARG A 89 4.56 20.02 18.86
C ARG A 89 3.62 18.82 18.61
N ARG A 90 3.11 18.17 19.67
CA ARG A 90 2.08 17.11 19.60
C ARG A 90 0.71 17.65 19.19
N LYS A 91 0.24 18.77 19.74
CA LYS A 91 -0.98 19.44 19.26
C LYS A 91 -0.87 19.86 17.79
N LYS A 92 0.34 20.24 17.33
CA LYS A 92 0.65 20.46 15.91
C LYS A 92 0.74 19.18 15.07
N GLN A 93 0.98 18.00 15.65
CA GLN A 93 0.99 16.72 14.92
C GLN A 93 -0.42 16.26 14.55
N GLY A 94 -1.44 16.67 15.33
CA GLY A 94 -2.84 16.37 15.03
C GLY A 94 -3.42 17.16 13.85
N PHE A 95 -2.73 18.19 13.34
CA PHE A 95 -3.17 19.00 12.20
C PHE A 95 -2.12 19.01 11.09
N ARG A 96 -2.53 18.66 9.88
CA ARG A 96 -1.71 18.78 8.68
C ARG A 96 -2.16 19.97 7.84
N THR A 97 -1.21 20.74 7.33
CA THR A 97 -1.49 21.80 6.38
C THR A 97 -1.67 21.18 5.00
N VAL A 98 -2.88 21.29 4.44
CA VAL A 98 -3.22 20.83 3.10
C VAL A 98 -3.47 22.02 2.21
N THR A 99 -2.95 21.96 0.99
CA THR A 99 -3.25 22.97 -0.04
C THR A 99 -4.51 22.55 -0.78
N LYS A 100 -5.59 23.31 -0.64
CA LYS A 100 -6.85 23.10 -1.36
C LYS A 100 -6.97 24.07 -2.52
N SER A 101 -7.63 23.65 -3.60
CA SER A 101 -8.01 24.58 -4.67
C SER A 101 -9.23 25.39 -4.26
N VAL A 102 -9.28 26.66 -4.66
CA VAL A 102 -10.48 27.49 -4.53
C VAL A 102 -11.56 27.05 -5.51
N THR A 103 -11.18 26.46 -6.65
CA THR A 103 -12.11 26.13 -7.74
C THR A 103 -12.68 24.72 -7.62
N ASP A 104 -11.92 23.81 -7.01
CA ASP A 104 -12.32 22.42 -6.78
C ASP A 104 -11.74 21.95 -5.42
N PRO A 105 -12.42 22.20 -4.29
CA PRO A 105 -11.88 21.91 -2.96
C PRO A 105 -11.58 20.44 -2.69
N ASP A 106 -12.21 19.53 -3.45
CA ASP A 106 -12.10 18.08 -3.31
C ASP A 106 -10.86 17.49 -4.01
N CYS A 107 -10.16 18.28 -4.82
CA CYS A 107 -8.94 17.81 -5.47
C CYS A 107 -7.69 18.01 -4.57
N GLY A 108 -6.71 17.13 -4.73
CA GLY A 108 -5.46 17.14 -3.96
C GLY A 108 -4.31 17.74 -4.76
N LEU A 109 -3.46 18.54 -4.11
CA LEU A 109 -2.22 19.00 -4.75
C LEU A 109 -1.19 17.87 -4.79
N PHE A 110 -0.85 17.43 -6.00
CA PHE A 110 0.12 16.37 -6.27
C PHE A 110 1.38 16.93 -6.93
N VAL A 111 2.53 16.34 -6.62
CA VAL A 111 3.81 16.64 -7.28
C VAL A 111 4.15 15.48 -8.22
N LYS A 112 4.06 15.73 -9.52
CA LYS A 112 4.39 14.76 -10.57
C LYS A 112 5.86 14.90 -10.97
N GLY A 113 6.67 13.90 -10.63
CA GLY A 113 8.12 13.95 -10.82
C GLY A 113 8.76 15.06 -9.98
N GLU A 114 9.90 15.58 -10.41
CA GLU A 114 10.64 16.57 -9.61
C GLU A 114 10.10 18.02 -9.76
N HIS A 115 9.41 18.34 -10.86
CA HIS A 115 9.20 19.74 -11.25
C HIS A 115 7.73 20.19 -11.35
N LYS A 116 6.76 19.28 -11.52
CA LYS A 116 5.39 19.68 -11.89
C LYS A 116 4.39 19.46 -10.77
N ARG A 117 3.92 20.56 -10.17
CA ARG A 117 2.79 20.55 -9.23
C ARG A 117 1.47 20.70 -10.00
N GLN A 118 0.50 19.85 -9.71
CA GLN A 118 -0.83 19.92 -10.30
C GLN A 118 -1.88 19.43 -9.31
N PHE A 119 -3.07 20.02 -9.38
CA PHE A 119 -4.23 19.47 -8.70
C PHE A 119 -4.71 18.21 -9.42
N ALA A 120 -4.98 17.16 -8.66
CA ALA A 120 -5.32 15.85 -9.17
C ALA A 120 -6.31 15.12 -8.26
N TYR A 121 -6.99 14.16 -8.86
CA TYR A 121 -7.63 13.04 -8.19
C TYR A 121 -6.77 11.79 -8.41
N GLU A 122 -6.96 10.81 -7.57
CA GLU A 122 -6.36 9.50 -7.72
C GLU A 122 -7.45 8.43 -7.76
N ALA A 123 -7.38 7.55 -8.76
CA ALA A 123 -8.26 6.40 -8.87
C ALA A 123 -7.49 5.14 -8.47
N HIS A 124 -7.79 4.64 -7.26
CA HIS A 124 -7.31 3.36 -6.75
C HIS A 124 -8.17 2.27 -7.36
N THR A 125 -7.57 1.35 -8.10
CA THR A 125 -8.33 0.42 -8.94
C THR A 125 -7.81 -0.99 -8.77
N ALA A 126 -8.75 -1.94 -8.67
CA ALA A 126 -8.48 -3.36 -8.67
C ALA A 126 -8.90 -3.98 -10.01
N CYS A 127 -8.07 -4.85 -10.59
CA CYS A 127 -8.44 -5.63 -11.76
C CYS A 127 -8.03 -7.10 -11.64
N ASP A 128 -8.70 -7.98 -12.38
CA ASP A 128 -8.37 -9.40 -12.41
C ASP A 128 -7.15 -9.71 -13.30
N LYS A 129 -6.78 -10.99 -13.35
CA LYS A 129 -5.72 -11.55 -14.21
C LYS A 129 -5.89 -11.23 -15.69
N ASN A 130 -7.12 -11.04 -16.15
CA ASN A 130 -7.44 -10.74 -17.54
C ASN A 130 -7.55 -9.24 -17.80
N GLY A 131 -7.50 -8.39 -16.76
CA GLY A 131 -7.62 -6.94 -16.81
C GLY A 131 -9.06 -6.45 -16.92
N PHE A 132 -10.04 -7.18 -16.39
CA PHE A 132 -11.37 -6.66 -16.08
C PHE A 132 -11.29 -5.89 -14.76
N VAL A 133 -11.79 -4.66 -14.77
CA VAL A 133 -11.79 -3.80 -13.57
C VAL A 133 -12.88 -4.29 -12.62
N LEU A 134 -12.50 -4.64 -11.39
CA LEU A 134 -13.40 -5.18 -10.37
C LEU A 134 -14.00 -4.06 -9.53
N GLU A 135 -13.16 -3.16 -9.01
CA GLU A 135 -13.59 -2.04 -8.17
C GLU A 135 -12.67 -0.83 -8.38
N THR A 136 -13.21 0.37 -8.11
CA THR A 136 -12.41 1.60 -8.06
C THR A 136 -12.91 2.56 -6.99
N VAL A 137 -11.96 3.15 -6.26
CA VAL A 137 -12.19 4.20 -5.27
C VAL A 137 -11.41 5.44 -5.70
N VAL A 138 -12.08 6.57 -5.75
CA VAL A 138 -11.47 7.84 -6.14
C VAL A 138 -11.24 8.69 -4.90
N THR A 139 -10.04 9.23 -4.77
CA THR A 139 -9.65 10.14 -3.68
C THR A 139 -9.00 11.41 -4.19
N PRO A 140 -8.84 12.43 -3.35
CA PRO A 140 -7.97 13.56 -3.64
C PRO A 140 -6.53 13.07 -3.91
N GLY A 141 -5.84 13.64 -4.90
CA GLY A 141 -4.49 13.19 -5.32
C GLY A 141 -3.34 13.51 -4.35
N ASN A 142 -3.65 13.96 -3.13
CA ASN A 142 -2.70 14.12 -2.03
C ASN A 142 -2.89 13.07 -0.92
N VAL A 143 -3.84 12.16 -1.09
CA VAL A 143 -3.98 10.95 -0.27
C VAL A 143 -2.97 9.93 -0.76
N HIS A 144 -2.34 9.21 0.16
CA HIS A 144 -1.35 8.18 -0.20
C HIS A 144 -2.07 6.84 -0.41
N ASP A 145 -1.69 6.12 -1.47
CA ASP A 145 -2.15 4.77 -1.86
C ASP A 145 -2.41 3.81 -0.70
N SER A 146 -1.47 3.74 0.25
CA SER A 146 -1.60 2.83 1.39
C SER A 146 -2.78 3.13 2.32
N VAL A 147 -3.33 4.34 2.27
CA VAL A 147 -4.47 4.76 3.11
C VAL A 147 -5.79 4.28 2.52
N THR A 148 -5.88 4.23 1.19
CA THR A 148 -7.08 3.86 0.44
C THR A 148 -7.13 2.38 0.07
N PHE A 149 -6.01 1.66 0.29
CA PHE A 149 -5.92 0.23 0.07
C PHE A 149 -7.05 -0.55 0.76
N ASP A 150 -7.32 -0.25 2.03
CA ASP A 150 -8.33 -0.95 2.83
C ASP A 150 -9.71 -0.90 2.16
N GLU A 151 -10.14 0.29 1.72
CA GLU A 151 -11.46 0.46 1.10
C GLU A 151 -11.59 -0.31 -0.23
N VAL A 152 -10.53 -0.33 -1.05
CA VAL A 152 -10.53 -1.08 -2.31
C VAL A 152 -10.46 -2.58 -2.05
N TYR A 153 -9.59 -3.01 -1.13
CA TYR A 153 -9.40 -4.40 -0.76
C TYR A 153 -10.69 -4.99 -0.21
N ASP A 154 -11.30 -4.35 0.79
CA ASP A 154 -12.51 -4.84 1.47
C ASP A 154 -13.66 -5.04 0.48
N LYS A 155 -13.92 -4.04 -0.39
CA LYS A 155 -14.95 -4.15 -1.42
C LYS A 155 -14.68 -5.26 -2.43
N VAL A 156 -13.42 -5.49 -2.78
CA VAL A 156 -13.06 -6.56 -3.72
C VAL A 156 -13.23 -7.92 -3.05
N THR A 157 -12.75 -8.11 -1.83
CA THR A 157 -12.81 -9.39 -1.13
C THR A 157 -14.22 -9.75 -0.67
N GLU A 158 -15.06 -8.76 -0.37
CA GLU A 158 -16.48 -8.95 -0.09
C GLU A 158 -17.23 -9.47 -1.34
N ASN A 159 -16.97 -8.87 -2.51
CA ASN A 159 -17.61 -9.27 -3.76
C ASN A 159 -16.99 -10.52 -4.40
N PHE A 160 -15.72 -10.81 -4.10
CA PHE A 160 -14.95 -11.91 -4.66
C PHE A 160 -14.19 -12.65 -3.53
N PRO A 161 -14.87 -13.47 -2.72
CA PRO A 161 -14.23 -14.21 -1.62
C PRO A 161 -13.14 -15.19 -2.08
N GLN A 162 -13.17 -15.61 -3.35
CA GLN A 162 -12.22 -16.53 -3.99
C GLN A 162 -10.85 -15.90 -4.32
N VAL A 163 -10.61 -14.65 -3.95
CA VAL A 163 -9.29 -14.00 -4.11
C VAL A 163 -8.29 -14.70 -3.20
N GLU A 164 -7.21 -15.23 -3.78
CA GLU A 164 -6.13 -15.93 -3.09
C GLU A 164 -4.87 -15.04 -3.02
N ALA A 165 -4.61 -14.24 -4.07
CA ALA A 165 -3.41 -13.42 -4.19
C ALA A 165 -3.72 -11.98 -4.60
N VAL A 166 -3.11 -11.03 -3.90
CA VAL A 166 -3.15 -9.59 -4.21
C VAL A 166 -1.78 -9.14 -4.67
N VAL A 167 -1.73 -8.56 -5.86
CA VAL A 167 -0.53 -8.02 -6.50
C VAL A 167 -0.58 -6.51 -6.46
N ALA A 168 0.42 -5.88 -5.84
CA ALA A 168 0.45 -4.42 -5.68
C ALA A 168 1.88 -3.86 -5.81
N ASP A 169 2.02 -2.54 -5.94
CA ASP A 169 3.35 -1.90 -5.91
C ASP A 169 4.03 -2.04 -4.55
N SER A 170 5.34 -1.88 -4.54
CA SER A 170 6.19 -1.68 -3.36
C SER A 170 5.71 -0.56 -2.41
N ALA A 171 4.94 0.42 -2.90
CA ALA A 171 4.34 1.46 -2.06
C ALA A 171 3.25 0.92 -1.12
N TYR A 172 2.59 -0.18 -1.50
CA TYR A 172 1.57 -0.87 -0.70
C TYR A 172 2.19 -1.82 0.32
N LYS A 173 3.50 -2.08 0.24
CA LYS A 173 4.22 -2.89 1.22
C LYS A 173 4.43 -2.11 2.52
N THR A 174 3.37 -2.01 3.31
CA THR A 174 3.37 -1.43 4.67
C THR A 174 3.03 -2.52 5.69
N PRO A 175 3.47 -2.40 6.95
CA PRO A 175 3.23 -3.43 7.96
C PRO A 175 1.73 -3.76 8.13
N HIS A 176 0.88 -2.72 8.13
CA HIS A 176 -0.58 -2.86 8.22
C HIS A 176 -1.16 -3.67 7.06
N ILE A 177 -0.82 -3.28 5.82
CA ILE A 177 -1.35 -3.95 4.63
C ILE A 177 -0.90 -5.40 4.57
N CYS A 178 0.36 -5.68 4.93
CA CYS A 178 0.84 -7.06 4.98
C CYS A 178 0.05 -7.87 6.02
N LYS A 179 -0.06 -7.36 7.25
CA LYS A 179 -0.85 -8.01 8.31
C LYS A 179 -2.28 -8.30 7.86
N LYS A 180 -3.01 -7.28 7.40
CA LYS A 180 -4.41 -7.42 6.96
C LYS A 180 -4.58 -8.49 5.89
N VAL A 181 -3.73 -8.50 4.86
CA VAL A 181 -3.86 -9.45 3.75
C VAL A 181 -3.56 -10.89 4.19
N PHE A 182 -2.55 -11.08 5.04
CA PHE A 182 -2.16 -12.41 5.53
C PHE A 182 -3.10 -12.96 6.61
N ASP A 183 -3.60 -12.12 7.51
CA ASP A 183 -4.61 -12.49 8.52
C ASP A 183 -5.89 -12.98 7.85
N ASP A 184 -6.24 -12.39 6.71
CA ASP A 184 -7.35 -12.80 5.84
C ASP A 184 -7.09 -14.12 5.09
N GLY A 185 -5.95 -14.77 5.30
CA GLY A 185 -5.56 -16.02 4.64
C GLY A 185 -5.18 -15.87 3.17
N ARG A 186 -4.82 -14.65 2.73
CA ARG A 186 -4.44 -14.34 1.34
C ARG A 186 -2.96 -13.99 1.26
N VAL A 187 -2.41 -13.97 0.04
CA VAL A 187 -0.99 -13.64 -0.19
C VAL A 187 -0.83 -12.27 -0.81
N LEU A 188 0.04 -11.45 -0.21
CA LEU A 188 0.45 -10.18 -0.79
C LEU A 188 1.75 -10.32 -1.60
N SER A 189 1.67 -10.14 -2.92
CA SER A 189 2.80 -10.15 -3.84
C SER A 189 3.19 -8.74 -4.25
N THR A 190 4.30 -8.23 -3.72
CA THR A 190 4.82 -6.88 -4.01
C THR A 190 6.28 -6.89 -4.48
N ALA A 191 6.75 -5.79 -5.06
CA ALA A 191 8.18 -5.64 -5.35
C ALA A 191 8.99 -5.44 -4.07
N TYR A 192 10.23 -5.95 -4.09
CA TYR A 192 11.18 -5.69 -3.02
C TYR A 192 11.53 -4.21 -2.94
N LYS A 193 11.34 -3.65 -1.75
CA LYS A 193 11.76 -2.31 -1.40
C LYS A 193 13.02 -2.41 -0.57
N ARG A 194 14.15 -1.97 -1.13
CA ARG A 194 15.42 -1.93 -0.40
C ARG A 194 15.27 -1.04 0.85
N PRO A 195 15.55 -1.54 2.06
CA PRO A 195 15.63 -0.72 3.26
C PRO A 195 16.60 0.44 3.06
N GLN A 196 16.16 1.64 3.44
CA GLN A 196 16.98 2.84 3.34
C GLN A 196 17.91 2.91 4.56
N THR A 197 19.19 2.65 4.32
CA THR A 197 20.24 2.83 5.33
C THR A 197 20.99 4.13 5.10
N MET A 198 21.78 4.52 6.10
CA MET A 198 22.69 5.63 5.99
C MET A 198 23.69 5.41 4.84
N LYS A 199 23.97 6.48 4.07
CA LYS A 199 24.99 6.47 3.01
C LYS A 199 26.37 6.13 3.60
N ASN A 200 27.07 5.18 2.98
CA ASN A 200 28.36 4.62 3.44
C ASN A 200 28.32 3.92 4.81
N GLY A 201 27.12 3.64 5.34
CA GLY A 201 26.97 2.86 6.56
C GLY A 201 26.97 1.35 6.31
N HIS A 202 26.97 0.59 7.40
CA HIS A 202 26.76 -0.87 7.33
C HIS A 202 25.44 -1.22 6.65
N GLU A 203 25.46 -2.31 5.89
CA GLU A 203 24.31 -2.83 5.17
C GLU A 203 23.27 -3.37 6.14
N TRP A 204 21.98 -3.19 5.81
CA TRP A 204 20.89 -3.52 6.73
C TRP A 204 20.84 -5.03 7.07
N TRP A 205 21.19 -5.90 6.12
CA TRP A 205 21.16 -7.36 6.30
C TRP A 205 22.29 -7.88 7.21
N LYS A 206 23.28 -7.05 7.55
CA LYS A 206 24.30 -7.40 8.55
C LYS A 206 23.78 -7.30 9.99
N TYR A 207 22.62 -6.67 10.18
CA TYR A 207 21.93 -6.65 11.47
C TYR A 207 20.93 -7.80 11.49
N VAL A 208 21.23 -8.83 12.25
CA VAL A 208 20.43 -10.06 12.32
C VAL A 208 19.58 -10.03 13.58
N TYR A 209 18.28 -10.24 13.44
CA TYR A 209 17.40 -10.40 14.59
C TYR A 209 17.46 -11.83 15.10
N ASP A 210 17.68 -11.99 16.40
CA ASP A 210 17.63 -13.26 17.11
C ASP A 210 16.33 -13.31 17.93
N GLU A 211 15.43 -14.20 17.54
CA GLU A 211 14.12 -14.37 18.18
C GLU A 211 14.24 -14.98 19.59
N PHE A 212 15.17 -15.92 19.79
CA PHE A 212 15.34 -16.63 21.06
C PHE A 212 15.85 -15.70 22.16
N TYR A 213 16.85 -14.87 21.85
CA TYR A 213 17.40 -13.91 22.79
C TYR A 213 16.72 -12.53 22.73
N ASN A 214 15.77 -12.35 21.81
CA ASN A 214 15.08 -11.09 21.54
C ASN A 214 16.04 -9.90 21.47
N CYS A 215 17.04 -10.02 20.59
CA CYS A 215 18.07 -9.03 20.40
C CYS A 215 18.44 -8.88 18.91
N VAL A 216 19.08 -7.77 18.57
CA VAL A 216 19.63 -7.59 17.21
C VAL A 216 21.14 -7.69 17.29
N ILE A 217 21.73 -8.65 16.60
CA ILE A 217 23.18 -8.83 16.50
C ILE A 217 23.71 -7.86 15.45
N CYS A 218 24.71 -7.05 15.82
CA CYS A 218 25.33 -6.09 14.91
C CYS A 218 26.44 -6.74 14.05
N PRO A 219 26.98 -6.01 13.05
CA PRO A 219 28.08 -6.51 12.20
C PRO A 219 29.37 -6.91 12.95
N GLU A 220 29.56 -6.39 14.16
CA GLU A 220 30.70 -6.71 15.05
C GLU A 220 30.31 -7.76 16.11
N TYR A 221 29.23 -8.51 15.88
CA TYR A 221 28.73 -9.59 16.74
C TYR A 221 28.35 -9.16 18.17
N GLN A 222 28.02 -7.88 18.36
CA GLN A 222 27.53 -7.38 19.64
C GLN A 222 25.99 -7.37 19.67
N PRO A 223 25.35 -7.89 20.75
CA PRO A 223 23.91 -7.91 20.87
C PRO A 223 23.35 -6.54 21.27
N LEU A 224 22.40 -6.03 20.49
CA LEU A 224 21.59 -4.86 20.83
C LEU A 224 20.34 -5.34 21.57
N LYS A 225 20.22 -4.94 22.84
CA LYS A 225 19.12 -5.37 23.71
C LYS A 225 17.86 -4.56 23.45
N TYR A 226 16.71 -5.20 23.64
CA TYR A 226 15.42 -4.52 23.64
C TYR A 226 15.40 -3.38 24.67
N SER A 227 14.99 -2.19 24.24
CA SER A 227 14.85 -1.00 25.09
C SER A 227 13.39 -0.71 25.42
N THR A 228 12.56 -0.55 24.39
CA THR A 228 11.15 -0.17 24.52
C THR A 228 10.47 -0.31 23.15
N THR A 229 9.15 -0.42 23.16
CA THR A 229 8.31 -0.30 21.97
C THR A 229 7.67 1.08 21.94
N ASN A 230 7.76 1.77 20.80
CA ASN A 230 7.22 3.12 20.64
C ASN A 230 5.73 3.09 20.24
N ARG A 231 5.06 4.25 20.30
CA ARG A 231 3.65 4.39 19.90
C ARG A 231 3.39 4.15 18.41
N ASP A 232 4.43 4.21 17.58
CA ASP A 232 4.34 3.98 16.14
C ASP A 232 4.48 2.49 15.76
N GLY A 233 4.57 1.58 16.74
CA GLY A 233 4.66 0.14 16.50
C GLY A 233 6.06 -0.44 16.36
N TYR A 234 7.12 0.31 16.69
CA TYR A 234 8.51 -0.15 16.55
C TYR A 234 9.13 -0.52 17.89
N ARG A 235 9.66 -1.74 17.98
CA ARG A 235 10.60 -2.20 19.00
C ARG A 235 11.96 -1.55 18.74
N GLU A 236 12.49 -0.85 19.74
CA GLU A 236 13.82 -0.24 19.70
C GLU A 236 14.84 -1.15 20.38
N TYR A 237 15.88 -1.52 19.64
CA TYR A 237 17.04 -2.25 20.15
C TYR A 237 18.23 -1.29 20.24
N LYS A 238 18.87 -1.23 21.40
CA LYS A 238 19.96 -0.28 21.67
C LYS A 238 21.25 -1.00 22.00
N SER A 239 22.35 -0.45 21.48
CA SER A 239 23.70 -0.90 21.83
C SER A 239 24.15 -0.31 23.17
N ASP A 240 25.16 -0.94 23.77
CA ASP A 240 25.87 -0.38 24.91
C ASP A 240 26.83 0.73 24.43
N PRO A 241 26.73 1.96 24.97
CA PRO A 241 27.62 3.08 24.60
C PRO A 241 29.10 2.75 24.80
N ASN A 242 29.46 2.03 25.86
CA ASN A 242 30.85 1.76 26.22
C ASN A 242 31.51 0.81 25.21
N ILE A 243 30.78 -0.21 24.80
CA ILE A 243 31.23 -1.16 23.77
C ILE A 243 31.37 -0.45 22.43
N CYS A 244 30.39 0.40 22.06
CA CYS A 244 30.41 1.10 20.79
C CYS A 244 31.43 2.26 20.73
N ALA A 245 31.83 2.83 21.86
CA ALA A 245 32.87 3.86 21.91
C ALA A 245 34.24 3.32 21.46
N ALA A 246 34.55 2.06 21.78
CA ALA A 246 35.78 1.37 21.38
C ALA A 246 35.65 0.58 20.06
N CYS A 247 34.51 0.68 19.36
CA CYS A 247 34.24 -0.15 18.19
C CYS A 247 35.03 0.30 16.94
N PRO A 248 35.71 -0.62 16.24
CA PRO A 248 36.55 -0.29 15.08
C PRO A 248 35.76 0.26 13.90
N THR A 249 34.48 -0.13 13.74
CA THR A 249 33.61 0.33 12.65
C THR A 249 32.60 1.39 13.09
N ARG A 250 32.86 2.07 14.21
CA ARG A 250 32.00 3.14 14.75
C ARG A 250 31.62 4.18 13.69
N GLU A 251 32.60 4.68 12.94
CA GLU A 251 32.38 5.74 11.93
C GLU A 251 31.42 5.32 10.81
N ARG A 252 31.34 4.02 10.51
CA ARG A 252 30.38 3.46 9.55
C ARG A 252 29.03 3.14 10.19
N CYS A 253 28.99 2.90 11.49
CA CYS A 253 27.79 2.48 12.20
C CYS A 253 26.91 3.67 12.62
N MET A 254 27.52 4.76 13.09
CA MET A 254 26.84 5.93 13.64
C MET A 254 27.74 7.17 13.71
N HIS A 255 27.13 8.35 13.71
CA HIS A 255 27.81 9.63 13.98
C HIS A 255 27.32 10.33 15.24
N SER A 256 26.56 9.62 16.10
CA SER A 256 26.03 10.19 17.34
C SER A 256 27.16 10.44 18.34
N ARG A 257 27.03 11.52 19.12
CA ARG A 257 27.95 11.83 20.23
C ARG A 257 27.81 10.81 21.36
N ASP A 258 26.58 10.34 21.59
CA ASP A 258 26.23 9.43 22.68
C ASP A 258 26.68 7.98 22.46
N CYS A 259 27.27 7.67 21.30
CA CYS A 259 27.75 6.33 20.95
C CYS A 259 26.69 5.20 21.06
N ILE A 260 25.40 5.54 20.90
CA ILE A 260 24.31 4.56 20.90
C ILE A 260 23.83 4.31 19.47
N LYS A 261 23.85 3.05 19.06
CA LYS A 261 23.16 2.55 17.87
C LYS A 261 21.76 2.09 18.27
N THR A 262 20.76 2.64 17.59
CA THR A 262 19.37 2.18 17.70
C THR A 262 18.97 1.49 16.40
N VAL A 263 18.48 0.26 16.52
CA VAL A 263 17.82 -0.47 15.42
C VAL A 263 16.34 -0.58 15.76
N GLN A 264 15.48 -0.36 14.78
CA GLN A 264 14.04 -0.41 14.95
C GLN A 264 13.47 -1.58 14.14
N ARG A 265 12.63 -2.39 14.78
CA ARG A 265 11.86 -3.46 14.12
C ARG A 265 10.38 -3.24 14.43
N HIS A 266 9.53 -3.19 13.41
CA HIS A 266 8.08 -3.06 13.62
C HIS A 266 7.53 -4.35 14.27
N ILE A 267 6.46 -4.27 15.07
CA ILE A 267 5.80 -5.46 15.65
C ILE A 267 5.33 -6.39 14.53
N TRP A 268 4.67 -5.84 13.51
CA TRP A 268 4.22 -6.55 12.32
C TRP A 268 5.31 -6.79 11.27
N LYS A 269 6.59 -6.81 11.65
CA LYS A 269 7.68 -6.98 10.68
C LYS A 269 7.66 -8.35 10.02
N ASP A 270 7.22 -9.38 10.75
CA ASP A 270 7.16 -10.76 10.27
C ASP A 270 6.21 -10.88 9.06
N TYR A 271 5.11 -10.11 9.03
CA TYR A 271 4.22 -10.04 7.86
C TYR A 271 4.89 -9.41 6.63
N GLU A 272 5.80 -8.44 6.81
CA GLU A 272 6.56 -7.90 5.68
C GLU A 272 7.56 -8.91 5.12
N GLU A 273 8.08 -9.79 5.98
CA GLU A 273 8.99 -10.88 5.62
C GLU A 273 8.23 -11.98 4.87
N LEU A 274 7.00 -12.33 5.29
CA LEU A 274 6.10 -13.20 4.51
C LEU A 274 5.84 -12.68 3.09
N ALA A 275 5.68 -11.35 2.93
CA ALA A 275 5.54 -10.75 1.60
C ALA A 275 6.85 -10.81 0.78
N ASP A 276 8.02 -10.76 1.42
CA ASP A 276 9.31 -10.97 0.75
C ASP A 276 9.48 -12.44 0.34
N ASP A 277 9.05 -13.39 1.16
CA ASP A 277 9.11 -14.82 0.87
C ASP A 277 8.16 -15.21 -0.28
N ALA A 278 6.95 -14.65 -0.29
CA ALA A 278 5.99 -14.82 -1.37
C ALA A 278 6.61 -14.46 -2.73
N ARG A 279 7.47 -13.44 -2.80
CA ARG A 279 8.15 -13.02 -4.03
C ARG A 279 9.06 -14.11 -4.61
N TYR A 280 9.68 -14.95 -3.77
CA TYR A 280 10.55 -16.04 -4.24
C TYR A 280 9.76 -17.25 -4.74
N THR A 281 8.49 -17.35 -4.38
CA THR A 281 7.61 -18.42 -4.88
C THR A 281 7.33 -18.21 -6.37
N PRO A 282 7.63 -19.20 -7.25
CA PRO A 282 7.49 -19.04 -8.70
C PRO A 282 6.11 -18.60 -9.19
N ALA A 283 5.04 -19.08 -8.54
CA ALA A 283 3.66 -18.72 -8.87
C ALA A 283 3.40 -17.22 -8.68
N TYR A 284 3.74 -16.66 -7.51
CA TYR A 284 3.54 -15.24 -7.22
C TYR A 284 4.51 -14.35 -8.00
N ALA A 285 5.75 -14.81 -8.24
CA ALA A 285 6.69 -14.11 -9.11
C ALA A 285 6.16 -13.94 -10.54
N GLN A 286 5.51 -14.98 -11.08
CA GLN A 286 4.85 -14.90 -12.39
C GLN A 286 3.62 -13.98 -12.38
N LEU A 287 2.83 -14.02 -11.31
CA LEU A 287 1.70 -13.10 -11.14
C LEU A 287 2.18 -11.65 -11.11
N TYR A 288 3.22 -11.33 -10.33
CA TYR A 288 3.79 -9.99 -10.26
C TYR A 288 4.26 -9.49 -11.64
N LYS A 289 4.91 -10.34 -12.43
CA LYS A 289 5.33 -10.00 -13.81
C LYS A 289 4.17 -9.58 -14.71
N ARG A 290 2.95 -10.09 -14.46
CA ARG A 290 1.75 -9.74 -15.24
C ARG A 290 1.16 -8.38 -14.87
N ARG A 291 1.65 -7.68 -13.83
CA ARG A 291 1.21 -6.32 -13.47
C ARG A 291 1.32 -5.34 -14.66
N LYS A 292 2.44 -5.40 -15.39
CA LYS A 292 2.71 -4.59 -16.60
C LYS A 292 1.73 -4.84 -17.76
N GLU A 293 1.13 -6.03 -17.80
CA GLU A 293 0.20 -6.47 -18.85
C GLU A 293 -1.27 -6.34 -18.45
N THR A 294 -1.53 -6.12 -17.16
CA THR A 294 -2.87 -6.07 -16.56
C THR A 294 -3.21 -4.65 -16.15
N ILE A 295 -3.02 -4.27 -14.87
CA ILE A 295 -3.48 -2.99 -14.32
C ILE A 295 -2.78 -1.79 -14.99
N GLU A 296 -1.49 -1.88 -15.28
CA GLU A 296 -0.76 -0.82 -15.98
C GLU A 296 -1.31 -0.61 -17.40
N ARG A 297 -1.70 -1.71 -18.07
CA ARG A 297 -2.32 -1.66 -19.39
C ARG A 297 -3.74 -1.11 -19.35
N VAL A 298 -4.51 -1.45 -18.31
CA VAL A 298 -5.84 -0.86 -18.05
C VAL A 298 -5.71 0.65 -17.88
N PHE A 299 -4.73 1.13 -17.11
CA PHE A 299 -4.49 2.56 -16.94
C PHE A 299 -3.99 3.25 -18.21
N ALA A 300 -3.14 2.58 -19.00
CA ALA A 300 -2.73 3.09 -20.30
C ALA A 300 -3.93 3.26 -21.24
N ASP A 301 -4.78 2.23 -21.34
CA ASP A 301 -6.00 2.31 -22.16
C ASP A 301 -6.98 3.37 -21.65
N ALA A 302 -7.17 3.47 -20.33
CA ALA A 302 -8.02 4.50 -19.73
C ALA A 302 -7.52 5.91 -20.08
N LYS A 303 -6.20 6.15 -20.00
CA LYS A 303 -5.59 7.45 -20.28
C LYS A 303 -5.58 7.80 -21.77
N GLU A 304 -5.13 6.87 -22.62
CA GLU A 304 -4.94 7.12 -24.05
C GLU A 304 -6.22 6.99 -24.85
N LYS A 305 -7.00 5.92 -24.65
CA LYS A 305 -8.17 5.60 -25.48
C LYS A 305 -9.46 6.17 -24.90
N HIS A 306 -9.51 6.39 -23.58
CA HIS A 306 -10.70 6.85 -22.89
C HIS A 306 -10.52 8.21 -22.22
N ALA A 307 -9.49 8.98 -22.59
CA ALA A 307 -9.28 10.37 -22.16
C ALA A 307 -9.28 10.58 -20.63
N MET A 308 -8.74 9.65 -19.85
CA MET A 308 -8.70 9.73 -18.39
C MET A 308 -7.51 10.54 -17.84
N ARG A 309 -6.76 11.26 -18.69
CA ARG A 309 -5.63 12.11 -18.23
C ARG A 309 -6.07 13.38 -17.51
N TYR A 310 -7.24 13.90 -17.87
CA TYR A 310 -7.81 15.15 -17.36
C TYR A 310 -9.33 15.00 -17.25
N THR A 311 -9.88 15.39 -16.11
CA THR A 311 -11.33 15.48 -15.93
C THR A 311 -11.82 16.90 -16.18
N GLN A 312 -12.96 17.05 -16.85
CA GLN A 312 -13.66 18.33 -16.97
C GLN A 312 -14.60 18.58 -15.77
N TYR A 313 -15.00 17.51 -15.09
CA TYR A 313 -15.86 17.54 -13.90
C TYR A 313 -15.09 17.98 -12.66
N ARG A 314 -15.83 18.49 -11.67
CA ARG A 314 -15.32 18.96 -10.37
C ARG A 314 -16.12 18.31 -9.25
N GLY A 315 -15.51 18.20 -8.08
CA GLY A 315 -16.10 17.53 -6.93
C GLY A 315 -15.95 16.01 -6.99
N LEU A 316 -15.70 15.42 -5.82
CA LEU A 316 -15.35 14.01 -5.69
C LEU A 316 -16.43 13.09 -6.25
N ALA A 317 -17.71 13.39 -5.98
CA ALA A 317 -18.83 12.56 -6.42
C ALA A 317 -18.95 12.50 -7.95
N GLN A 318 -18.84 13.63 -8.65
CA GLN A 318 -18.95 13.66 -10.11
C GLN A 318 -17.75 12.96 -10.77
N VAL A 319 -16.53 13.20 -10.25
CA VAL A 319 -15.33 12.55 -10.76
C VAL A 319 -15.39 11.04 -10.50
N THR A 320 -15.89 10.60 -9.35
CA THR A 320 -16.11 9.19 -9.03
C THR A 320 -17.05 8.53 -10.04
N ASN A 321 -18.22 9.14 -10.29
CA ASN A 321 -19.18 8.63 -11.25
C ASN A 321 -18.59 8.56 -12.67
N TRP A 322 -17.82 9.58 -13.06
CA TRP A 322 -17.14 9.63 -14.35
C TRP A 322 -16.08 8.52 -14.50
N VAL A 323 -15.27 8.27 -13.47
CA VAL A 323 -14.28 7.17 -13.48
C VAL A 323 -14.98 5.82 -13.54
N LYS A 324 -15.99 5.58 -12.68
CA LYS A 324 -16.74 4.32 -12.65
C LYS A 324 -17.41 4.03 -13.99
N LEU A 325 -18.00 5.04 -14.63
CA LEU A 325 -18.63 4.89 -15.95
C LEU A 325 -17.61 4.53 -17.03
N LYS A 326 -16.41 5.12 -17.01
CA LYS A 326 -15.34 4.76 -17.96
C LYS A 326 -14.90 3.30 -17.80
N PHE A 327 -14.64 2.86 -16.57
CA PHE A 327 -14.23 1.48 -16.35
C PHE A 327 -15.35 0.47 -16.68
N ALA A 328 -16.62 0.82 -16.40
CA ALA A 328 -17.76 0.03 -16.85
C ALA A 328 -17.80 -0.10 -18.39
N ALA A 329 -17.62 1.00 -19.12
CA ALA A 329 -17.58 0.99 -20.58
C ALA A 329 -16.38 0.19 -21.13
N MET A 330 -15.22 0.29 -20.47
CA MET A 330 -14.03 -0.50 -20.82
C MET A 330 -14.28 -2.01 -20.64
N ASN A 331 -14.88 -2.40 -19.51
CA ASN A 331 -15.27 -3.79 -19.25
C ASN A 331 -16.28 -4.30 -20.29
N LEU A 332 -17.30 -3.51 -20.62
CA LEU A 332 -18.30 -3.87 -21.63
C LEU A 332 -17.67 -4.07 -23.01
N LYS A 333 -16.80 -3.14 -23.44
CA LYS A 333 -16.06 -3.26 -24.70
C LYS A 333 -15.22 -4.53 -24.75
N LYS A 334 -14.55 -4.85 -23.64
CA LYS A 334 -13.72 -6.05 -23.51
C LYS A 334 -14.56 -7.33 -23.58
N LEU A 335 -15.68 -7.38 -22.85
CA LEU A 335 -16.65 -8.46 -22.89
C LEU A 335 -17.15 -8.71 -24.32
N ALA A 336 -17.58 -7.65 -25.03
CA ALA A 336 -18.04 -7.75 -26.40
C ALA A 336 -16.95 -8.30 -27.35
N THR A 337 -15.72 -7.79 -27.21
CA THR A 337 -14.58 -8.25 -28.02
C THR A 337 -14.26 -9.72 -27.78
N TRP A 338 -14.33 -10.19 -26.53
CA TRP A 338 -14.06 -11.58 -26.18
C TRP A 338 -15.18 -12.51 -26.64
N LYS A 339 -16.45 -12.15 -26.42
CA LYS A 339 -17.60 -12.89 -26.96
C LYS A 339 -17.48 -13.03 -28.49
N TRP A 340 -17.19 -11.94 -29.20
CA TRP A 340 -17.01 -11.96 -30.66
C TRP A 340 -15.88 -12.90 -31.13
N ARG A 341 -14.72 -12.86 -30.45
CA ARG A 341 -13.59 -13.75 -30.77
C ARG A 341 -13.92 -15.22 -30.54
N ASN A 342 -14.64 -15.54 -29.47
CA ASN A 342 -15.05 -16.92 -29.19
C ASN A 342 -16.07 -17.41 -30.21
N LEU A 343 -17.03 -16.58 -30.61
CA LEU A 343 -17.96 -16.87 -31.70
C LEU A 343 -17.22 -17.16 -33.02
N LEU A 344 -16.27 -16.32 -33.41
CA LEU A 344 -15.45 -16.53 -34.61
C LEU A 344 -14.57 -17.79 -34.53
N SER A 345 -14.00 -18.08 -33.36
CA SER A 345 -13.24 -19.31 -33.12
C SER A 345 -14.13 -20.53 -33.32
N SER A 346 -15.29 -20.57 -32.68
CA SER A 346 -16.26 -21.66 -32.82
C SER A 346 -16.76 -21.80 -34.27
N PHE A 347 -16.96 -20.69 -34.98
CA PHE A 347 -17.36 -20.71 -36.40
C PHE A 347 -16.26 -21.28 -37.30
N ARG A 348 -14.99 -20.94 -37.04
CA ARG A 348 -13.85 -21.56 -37.76
C ARG A 348 -13.77 -23.05 -37.47
N PHE A 349 -13.87 -23.48 -36.21
CA PHE A 349 -13.89 -24.91 -35.87
C PHE A 349 -15.08 -25.66 -36.51
N ALA A 350 -16.26 -25.05 -36.56
CA ALA A 350 -17.43 -25.62 -37.22
C ALA A 350 -17.22 -25.77 -38.75
N VAL A 351 -16.64 -24.77 -39.40
CA VAL A 351 -16.32 -24.84 -40.83
C VAL A 351 -15.24 -25.87 -41.12
N PHE A 352 -14.16 -25.92 -40.31
CA PHE A 352 -13.10 -26.93 -40.48
C PHE A 352 -13.59 -28.36 -40.20
N SER A 353 -14.47 -28.57 -39.22
CA SER A 353 -15.07 -29.88 -38.96
C SER A 353 -16.05 -30.30 -40.06
N LEU A 354 -16.84 -29.37 -40.63
CA LEU A 354 -17.68 -29.63 -41.80
C LEU A 354 -16.87 -29.98 -43.07
N ILE A 355 -15.68 -29.39 -43.22
CA ILE A 355 -14.75 -29.74 -44.32
C ILE A 355 -14.16 -31.13 -44.08
N TYR A 356 -13.74 -31.45 -42.85
CA TYR A 356 -13.22 -32.78 -42.51
C TYR A 356 -14.27 -33.90 -42.61
N VAL A 357 -15.54 -33.61 -42.34
CA VAL A 357 -16.65 -34.57 -42.52
C VAL A 357 -17.01 -34.74 -44.01
N ARG A 358 -16.63 -33.79 -44.88
CA ARG A 358 -16.85 -33.87 -46.33
C ARG A 358 -15.74 -34.57 -47.10
N ASP A 359 -14.55 -34.75 -46.53
CA ASP A 359 -13.46 -35.53 -47.11
C ASP A 359 -13.04 -36.71 -46.20
N PRO A 360 -13.78 -37.83 -46.19
CA PRO A 360 -13.34 -39.07 -45.57
C PRO A 360 -12.50 -39.91 -46.55
N VAL A 361 -11.37 -39.40 -47.05
CA VAL A 361 -10.38 -40.18 -47.83
C VAL A 361 -9.01 -39.50 -47.62
N CYS A 362 -7.96 -40.09 -47.04
CA CYS A 362 -7.44 -41.44 -47.13
C CYS A 362 -7.08 -42.04 -45.76
N SER A 363 -7.48 -43.31 -45.59
CA SER A 363 -6.73 -44.30 -44.80
C SER A 363 -5.45 -44.72 -45.52
#